data_AF-A0A1B3SL09-F1
#
_entry.id   AF-A0A1B3SL09-F1
#
_cell.length_a   1.000
_cell.length_b   1.000
_cell.length_c   1.000
_cell.angle_alpha   90.00
_cell.angle_beta   90.00
_cell.angle_gamma   90.00
#
_symmetry.space_group_name_H-M   'P 1'
#
loop_
_entity.id
_entity.type
_entity.pdbx_description
1 polymer ?
#
loop_
_entity_poly.entity_id
_entity_poly.type
_entity_poly.pdbx_seq_one_letter_code
_entity_poly.pdbx_strand_id
1 'polypeptide(L)'
;MNNIFQLDTLVTDILSAAGFLMIIFSPLYFLSLNRKVLNQRLHTKIDGEKLFEKLKYDLRIPRVTGIDKKRLYRDIHYARTIFRGAMEYNHRDMVWYFNELYAKIYIHSVISKRAWMVFWIWILTILVIVGGSREDILYFLFNQKGLTKVSGHVSIWVMFLMNFVIFGLNKYYEWIKVKRAINDEVRQINLAKKEKVWKDYKIIYFASIAPVVVGFMFILINIAF
;
A
#
# COMPACT_ATOMS: atom_id res chain seq x y z
N MET A 1 -19.04 -6.09 45.41
CA MET A 1 -18.26 -7.15 44.73
C MET A 1 -19.27 -8.19 44.27
N ASN A 2 -19.17 -8.64 43.01
CA ASN A 2 -20.15 -9.45 42.26
C ASN A 2 -21.39 -8.69 41.78
N ASN A 3 -21.29 -8.16 40.56
CA ASN A 3 -21.95 -8.81 39.43
C ASN A 3 -21.29 -8.36 38.11
N ILE A 4 -20.55 -9.31 37.52
CA ILE A 4 -20.58 -9.60 36.08
C ILE A 4 -20.12 -8.44 35.19
N PHE A 5 -18.84 -8.49 34.78
CA PHE A 5 -18.49 -8.14 33.39
C PHE A 5 -19.59 -8.74 32.50
N GLN A 6 -20.50 -7.93 31.98
CA GLN A 6 -21.49 -8.40 31.03
C GLN A 6 -20.71 -8.99 29.86
N LEU A 7 -20.74 -10.31 29.70
CA LEU A 7 -20.06 -11.00 28.59
C LEU A 7 -20.49 -10.40 27.24
N ASP A 8 -21.70 -9.85 27.18
CA ASP A 8 -22.26 -9.15 26.03
C ASP A 8 -21.49 -7.86 25.67
N THR A 9 -20.99 -7.10 26.66
CA THR A 9 -20.21 -5.88 26.40
C THR A 9 -18.75 -6.17 26.10
N LEU A 10 -18.17 -7.22 26.70
CA LEU A 10 -16.76 -7.56 26.47
C LEU A 10 -16.48 -7.98 25.01
N VAL A 11 -17.43 -8.67 24.37
CA VAL A 11 -17.29 -9.07 22.96
C VAL A 11 -17.39 -7.86 22.04
N THR A 12 -18.36 -6.97 22.25
CA THR A 12 -18.52 -5.75 21.43
C THR A 12 -17.36 -4.78 21.61
N ASP A 13 -16.80 -4.69 22.81
CA ASP A 13 -15.62 -3.89 23.16
C ASP A 13 -14.36 -4.37 22.43
N ILE A 14 -14.12 -5.68 22.43
CA ILE A 14 -13.01 -6.28 21.67
C ILE A 14 -13.20 -6.06 20.17
N LEU A 15 -14.44 -6.20 19.65
CA LEU A 15 -14.74 -5.93 18.24
C LEU A 15 -14.48 -4.47 17.87
N SER A 16 -14.89 -3.51 18.71
CA SER A 16 -14.64 -2.08 18.51
C SER A 16 -13.15 -1.76 18.48
N ALA A 17 -12.37 -2.29 19.43
CA ALA A 17 -10.92 -2.14 19.47
C ALA A 17 -10.23 -2.78 18.25
N ALA A 18 -10.66 -3.99 17.84
CA ALA A 18 -10.16 -4.65 16.64
C ALA A 18 -10.49 -3.83 15.38
N GLY A 19 -11.70 -3.31 15.27
CA GLY A 19 -12.13 -2.47 14.15
C GLY A 19 -11.31 -1.19 14.04
N PHE A 20 -11.01 -0.55 15.17
CA PHE A 20 -10.15 0.63 15.22
C PHE A 20 -8.71 0.33 14.78
N LEU A 21 -8.12 -0.78 15.25
CA LEU A 21 -6.80 -1.23 14.79
C LEU A 21 -6.78 -1.53 13.29
N MET A 22 -7.83 -2.17 12.76
CA MET A 22 -7.96 -2.44 11.33
C MET A 22 -7.94 -1.15 10.51
N ILE A 23 -8.69 -0.12 10.93
CA ILE A 23 -8.74 1.17 10.24
C ILE A 23 -7.36 1.84 10.20
N ILE A 24 -6.64 1.86 11.34
CA ILE A 24 -5.35 2.55 11.46
C ILE A 24 -4.24 1.82 10.69
N PHE A 25 -4.14 0.49 10.84
CA PHE A 25 -2.98 -0.26 10.33
C PHE A 25 -3.20 -0.82 8.91
N SER A 26 -4.45 -0.91 8.43
CA SER A 26 -4.72 -1.42 7.08
C SER A 26 -3.93 -0.70 5.97
N PRO A 27 -3.76 0.64 5.94
CA PRO A 27 -3.00 1.31 4.88
C PRO A 27 -1.56 0.80 4.78
N LEU A 28 -0.91 0.55 5.92
CA LEU A 28 0.47 0.06 5.98
C LEU A 28 0.58 -1.43 5.59
N TYR A 29 -0.41 -2.24 5.99
CA TYR A 29 -0.49 -3.64 5.58
C TYR A 29 -0.60 -3.78 4.06
N PHE A 30 -1.50 -3.02 3.42
CA PHE A 30 -1.67 -3.05 1.97
C PHE A 30 -0.51 -2.41 1.21
N LEU A 31 0.22 -1.46 1.81
CA LEU A 31 1.49 -0.99 1.27
C LEU A 31 2.52 -2.14 1.15
N SER A 32 2.63 -2.96 2.18
CA SER A 32 3.55 -4.12 2.18
C SER A 32 3.13 -5.17 1.15
N LEU A 33 1.84 -5.48 1.05
CA LEU A 33 1.31 -6.39 0.02
C LEU A 33 1.59 -5.88 -1.40
N ASN A 34 1.31 -4.60 -1.67
CA ASN A 34 1.61 -3.99 -2.97
C ASN A 34 3.10 -4.10 -3.31
N ARG A 35 3.99 -3.84 -2.34
CA ARG A 35 5.44 -3.98 -2.54
C ARG A 35 5.82 -5.41 -2.93
N LYS A 36 5.26 -6.42 -2.25
CA LYS A 36 5.51 -7.84 -2.55
C LYS A 36 5.06 -8.19 -3.97
N VAL A 37 3.85 -7.78 -4.37
CA VAL A 37 3.30 -8.06 -5.70
C VAL A 37 4.10 -7.35 -6.80
N LEU A 38 4.44 -6.07 -6.61
CA LEU A 38 5.29 -5.34 -7.57
C LEU A 38 6.66 -5.98 -7.73
N ASN A 39 7.26 -6.49 -6.64
CA ASN A 39 8.54 -7.21 -6.69
C ASN A 39 8.48 -8.53 -7.45
N GLN A 40 7.32 -9.21 -7.47
CA GLN A 40 7.13 -10.45 -8.20
C GLN A 40 6.83 -10.23 -9.69
N ARG A 41 6.25 -9.07 -10.04
CA ARG A 41 5.78 -8.79 -11.41
C ARG A 41 6.74 -7.95 -12.25
N LEU A 42 7.44 -7.01 -11.63
CA LEU A 42 8.30 -6.04 -12.32
C LEU A 42 9.74 -6.16 -11.85
N HIS A 43 10.67 -6.03 -12.80
CA HIS A 43 12.11 -6.07 -12.54
C HIS A 43 12.48 -7.33 -11.74
N THR A 44 12.24 -8.48 -12.36
CA THR A 44 12.50 -9.78 -11.70
C THR A 44 13.95 -10.22 -11.91
N LYS A 45 14.45 -11.05 -10.99
CA LYS A 45 15.78 -11.65 -11.12
C LYS A 45 15.90 -12.50 -12.39
N ILE A 46 14.83 -13.22 -12.73
CA ILE A 46 14.74 -14.08 -13.91
C ILE A 46 14.89 -13.25 -15.19
N ASP A 47 14.24 -12.09 -15.26
CA ASP A 47 14.35 -11.20 -16.42
C ASP A 47 15.78 -10.65 -16.56
N GLY A 48 16.43 -10.31 -15.44
CA GLY A 48 17.83 -9.87 -15.44
C GLY A 48 18.82 -10.99 -15.84
N GLU A 49 18.57 -12.23 -15.42
CA GLU A 49 19.36 -13.38 -15.83
C GLU A 49 19.22 -13.65 -17.33
N LYS A 50 18.00 -13.61 -17.88
CA LYS A 50 17.75 -13.72 -19.33
C LYS A 50 18.46 -12.63 -20.13
N LEU A 51 18.44 -11.39 -19.63
CA LEU A 51 19.15 -10.27 -20.25
C LEU A 51 20.66 -10.54 -20.32
N PHE A 52 21.22 -11.10 -19.24
CA PHE A 52 22.64 -11.42 -19.16
C PHE A 52 23.02 -12.63 -20.03
N GLU A 53 22.15 -13.64 -20.14
CA GLU A 53 22.37 -14.76 -21.06
C GLU A 53 22.38 -14.29 -22.51
N LYS A 54 21.39 -13.49 -22.92
CA LYS A 54 21.36 -12.89 -24.26
C LYS A 54 22.63 -12.11 -24.59
N LEU A 55 23.13 -11.32 -23.63
CA LEU A 55 24.39 -10.60 -23.79
C LEU A 55 25.60 -11.53 -24.04
N LYS A 56 25.68 -12.67 -23.36
CA LYS A 56 26.77 -13.65 -23.59
C LYS A 56 26.73 -14.21 -25.00
N TYR A 57 25.53 -14.54 -25.48
CA TYR A 57 25.30 -15.03 -26.84
C TYR A 57 25.73 -13.98 -27.88
N ASP A 58 25.30 -12.73 -27.71
CA ASP A 58 25.63 -11.63 -28.61
C ASP A 58 27.13 -11.39 -28.72
N LEU A 59 27.81 -11.32 -27.58
CA LEU A 59 29.24 -11.07 -27.53
C LEU A 59 30.06 -12.31 -27.94
N ARG A 60 29.42 -13.47 -28.14
CA ARG A 60 30.05 -14.77 -28.40
C ARG A 60 31.09 -15.15 -27.35
N ILE A 61 30.87 -14.76 -26.10
CA ILE A 61 31.83 -15.01 -25.00
C ILE A 61 31.30 -16.17 -24.14
N PRO A 62 32.10 -17.23 -23.92
CA PRO A 62 31.70 -18.37 -23.10
C PRO A 62 31.52 -17.99 -21.62
N ARG A 63 32.30 -17.01 -21.13
CA ARG A 63 32.18 -16.45 -19.77
C ARG A 63 32.48 -14.96 -19.75
N VAL A 64 31.54 -14.20 -19.19
CA VAL A 64 31.73 -12.78 -18.89
C VAL A 64 32.31 -12.68 -17.48
N THR A 65 33.61 -12.41 -17.37
CA THR A 65 34.35 -12.25 -16.10
C THR A 65 34.49 -10.76 -15.74
N GLY A 66 34.69 -10.45 -14.46
CA GLY A 66 34.92 -9.08 -13.99
C GLY A 66 33.68 -8.16 -13.93
N ILE A 67 32.47 -8.67 -14.16
CA ILE A 67 31.24 -7.88 -14.05
C ILE A 67 30.59 -8.06 -12.68
N ASP A 68 30.30 -6.94 -12.03
CA ASP A 68 29.43 -6.92 -10.86
C ASP A 68 27.96 -7.03 -11.29
N LYS A 69 27.41 -8.24 -11.20
CA LYS A 69 26.01 -8.53 -11.52
C LYS A 69 25.02 -7.73 -10.67
N LYS A 70 25.34 -7.45 -9.39
CA LYS A 70 24.42 -6.70 -8.51
C LYS A 70 24.30 -5.27 -9.01
N ARG A 71 25.41 -4.66 -9.42
CA ARG A 71 25.44 -3.32 -10.00
C ARG A 71 24.78 -3.30 -11.37
N LEU A 72 25.00 -4.31 -12.20
CA LEU A 72 24.40 -4.44 -13.54
C LEU A 72 22.87 -4.36 -13.52
N TYR A 73 22.22 -4.92 -12.50
CA TYR A 73 20.75 -4.91 -12.42
C TYR A 73 20.16 -3.64 -11.78
N ARG A 74 21.00 -2.74 -11.28
CA ARG A 74 20.57 -1.55 -10.51
C ARG A 74 21.01 -0.23 -11.13
N ASP A 75 22.15 -0.22 -11.81
CA ASP A 75 22.79 0.97 -12.35
C ASP A 75 22.71 0.95 -13.88
N ILE A 76 21.87 1.82 -14.44
CA ILE A 76 21.67 1.94 -15.89
C ILE A 76 22.93 2.40 -16.61
N HIS A 77 23.76 3.24 -15.99
CA HIS A 77 24.99 3.72 -16.61
C HIS A 77 26.01 2.60 -16.69
N TYR A 78 26.17 1.85 -15.60
CA TYR A 78 27.01 0.66 -15.60
C TYR A 78 26.50 -0.37 -16.63
N ALA A 79 25.20 -0.64 -16.68
CA ALA A 79 24.64 -1.54 -17.69
C ALA A 79 24.90 -1.04 -19.12
N ARG A 80 24.71 0.24 -19.42
CA ARG A 80 25.03 0.82 -20.73
C ARG A 80 26.50 0.64 -21.12
N THR A 81 27.44 0.73 -20.17
CA THR A 81 28.86 0.49 -20.48
C THR A 81 29.14 -0.96 -20.86
N ILE A 82 28.47 -1.91 -20.20
CA ILE A 82 28.61 -3.35 -20.48
C ILE A 82 27.92 -3.73 -21.80
N PHE A 83 26.77 -3.12 -22.10
CA PHE A 83 25.97 -3.38 -23.31
C PHE A 83 26.39 -2.54 -24.52
N ARG A 84 27.46 -1.75 -24.44
CA ARG A 84 27.89 -0.81 -25.52
C ARG A 84 28.19 -1.49 -26.85
N GLY A 85 28.55 -2.77 -26.84
CA GLY A 85 28.79 -3.60 -28.04
C GLY A 85 27.72 -4.65 -28.32
N ALA A 86 26.59 -4.65 -27.59
CA ALA A 86 25.49 -5.59 -27.81
C ALA A 86 24.65 -5.18 -29.03
N MET A 87 23.93 -6.14 -29.64
CA MET A 87 23.01 -5.82 -30.73
C MET A 87 21.89 -4.88 -30.23
N GLU A 88 21.35 -4.08 -31.16
CA GLU A 88 20.35 -3.04 -30.87
C GLU A 88 19.09 -3.60 -30.17
N TYR A 89 18.71 -4.85 -30.47
CA TYR A 89 17.60 -5.53 -29.81
C TYR A 89 17.87 -5.79 -28.32
N ASN A 90 19.08 -6.19 -27.95
CA ASN A 90 19.45 -6.41 -26.55
C ASN A 90 19.63 -5.09 -25.79
N HIS A 91 20.04 -4.03 -26.48
CA HIS A 91 20.02 -2.68 -25.90
C HIS A 91 18.59 -2.23 -25.60
N ARG A 92 17.61 -2.52 -26.47
CA ARG A 92 16.19 -2.26 -26.22
C ARG A 92 15.66 -3.04 -25.01
N ASP A 93 15.95 -4.34 -24.93
CA ASP A 93 15.55 -5.17 -23.78
C ASP A 93 16.14 -4.65 -22.46
N MET A 94 17.38 -4.17 -22.48
CA MET A 94 18.02 -3.54 -21.31
C MET A 94 17.27 -2.27 -20.91
N VAL A 95 16.94 -1.39 -21.86
CA VAL A 95 16.15 -0.18 -21.58
C VAL A 95 14.79 -0.53 -20.98
N TRP A 96 14.11 -1.54 -21.52
CA TRP A 96 12.84 -2.03 -20.95
C TRP A 96 13.00 -2.53 -19.52
N TYR A 97 14.04 -3.31 -19.23
CA TYR A 97 14.32 -3.80 -17.88
C TYR A 97 14.50 -2.66 -16.86
N PHE A 98 15.22 -1.59 -17.22
CA PHE A 98 15.38 -0.43 -16.35
C PHE A 98 14.11 0.43 -16.26
N ASN A 99 13.36 0.57 -17.34
CA ASN A 99 12.05 1.24 -17.28
C ASN A 99 11.10 0.50 -16.32
N GLU A 100 11.16 -0.84 -16.24
CA GLU A 100 10.39 -1.60 -15.25
C GLU A 100 10.80 -1.27 -13.82
N LEU A 101 12.10 -1.09 -13.57
CA LEU A 101 12.62 -0.67 -12.28
C LEU A 101 12.09 0.71 -11.88
N TYR A 102 12.14 1.68 -12.80
CA TYR A 102 11.62 3.03 -12.56
C TYR A 102 10.12 3.03 -12.31
N ALA A 103 9.33 2.34 -13.14
CA ALA A 103 7.88 2.24 -12.97
C ALA A 103 7.53 1.59 -11.61
N LYS A 104 8.25 0.54 -11.21
CA LYS A 104 8.11 -0.12 -9.92
C LYS A 104 8.38 0.84 -8.75
N ILE A 105 9.47 1.60 -8.81
CA ILE A 105 9.83 2.59 -7.78
C ILE A 105 8.76 3.70 -7.73
N TYR A 106 8.31 4.19 -8.88
CA TYR A 106 7.30 5.24 -8.97
C TYR A 106 5.98 4.80 -8.35
N ILE A 107 5.44 3.64 -8.77
CA ILE A 107 4.17 3.11 -8.25
C ILE A 107 4.28 2.90 -6.74
N HIS A 108 5.38 2.30 -6.27
CA HIS A 108 5.59 2.08 -4.84
C HIS A 108 5.66 3.39 -4.06
N SER A 109 6.34 4.41 -4.58
CA SER A 109 6.43 5.74 -3.96
C SER A 109 5.07 6.44 -3.86
N VAL A 110 4.25 6.36 -4.91
CA VAL A 110 2.89 6.91 -4.91
C VAL A 110 2.03 6.24 -3.85
N ILE A 111 2.01 4.91 -3.79
CA ILE A 111 1.22 4.16 -2.80
C ILE A 111 1.75 4.43 -1.38
N SER A 112 3.08 4.44 -1.19
CA SER A 112 3.69 4.68 0.12
C SER A 112 3.34 6.04 0.70
N LYS A 113 3.48 7.12 -0.09
CA LYS A 113 3.15 8.47 0.36
C LYS A 113 1.68 8.59 0.78
N ARG A 114 0.77 7.95 0.05
CA ARG A 114 -0.67 7.96 0.36
C ARG A 114 -1.01 7.12 1.59
N ALA A 115 -0.45 5.93 1.71
CA ALA A 115 -0.63 5.07 2.87
C ALA A 115 -0.15 5.76 4.16
N TRP A 116 1.03 6.38 4.14
CA TRP A 116 1.56 7.14 5.27
C TRP A 116 0.71 8.37 5.60
N MET A 117 0.24 9.10 4.59
CA MET A 117 -0.64 10.25 4.81
C MET A 117 -1.92 9.83 5.56
N VAL A 118 -2.57 8.75 5.13
CA VAL A 118 -3.77 8.21 5.80
C VAL A 118 -3.45 7.77 7.23
N PHE A 119 -2.35 7.06 7.42
CA PHE A 119 -1.92 6.61 8.75
C PHE A 119 -1.72 7.80 9.71
N TRP A 120 -1.04 8.86 9.27
CA TRP A 120 -0.83 10.06 10.06
C TRP A 120 -2.10 10.86 10.33
N ILE A 121 -3.03 10.91 9.37
CA ILE A 121 -4.35 11.52 9.59
C ILE A 121 -5.09 10.79 10.71
N TRP A 122 -5.08 9.46 10.71
CA TRP A 122 -5.67 8.68 11.80
C TRP A 122 -4.98 8.96 13.14
N ILE A 123 -3.65 8.94 13.21
CA ILE A 123 -2.93 9.28 14.44
C ILE A 123 -3.31 10.68 14.95
N LEU A 124 -3.34 11.69 14.07
CA LEU A 124 -3.67 13.05 14.45
C LEU A 124 -5.09 13.16 14.99
N THR A 125 -6.05 12.49 14.36
CA THR A 125 -7.44 12.46 14.85
C THR A 125 -7.54 11.85 16.23
N ILE A 126 -6.80 10.77 16.49
CA ILE A 126 -6.77 10.13 17.81
C ILE A 126 -6.20 11.09 18.85
N LEU A 127 -5.09 11.76 18.53
CA LEU A 127 -4.46 12.74 19.42
C LEU A 127 -5.39 13.91 19.73
N VAL A 128 -6.13 14.42 18.74
CA VAL A 128 -7.10 15.50 18.94
C VAL A 128 -8.26 15.04 19.83
N ILE A 129 -8.77 13.83 19.64
CA ILE A 129 -9.84 13.27 20.47
C ILE A 129 -9.34 13.09 21.92
N VAL A 130 -8.18 12.47 22.13
CA VAL A 130 -7.60 12.27 23.48
C VAL A 130 -7.25 13.61 24.14
N GLY A 131 -6.74 14.58 23.38
CA GLY A 131 -6.37 15.90 23.88
C GLY A 131 -7.57 16.78 24.24
N GLY A 132 -8.66 16.69 23.47
CA GLY A 132 -9.89 17.46 23.69
C GLY A 132 -10.82 16.85 24.73
N SER A 133 -10.83 15.52 24.85
CA SER A 133 -11.72 14.80 25.75
C SER A 133 -10.98 13.57 26.31
N ARG A 134 -10.20 13.78 27.37
CA ARG A 134 -9.23 12.83 27.94
C ARG A 134 -9.72 11.38 27.96
N GLU A 135 -10.83 11.13 28.66
CA GLU A 135 -11.34 9.77 28.87
C GLU A 135 -12.43 9.37 27.87
N ASP A 136 -13.00 10.34 27.14
CA ASP A 136 -14.13 10.09 26.25
C ASP A 136 -13.76 9.13 25.10
N ILE A 137 -12.49 8.97 24.70
CA ILE A 137 -12.13 7.98 23.66
C ILE A 137 -12.24 6.54 24.18
N LEU A 138 -11.88 6.29 25.44
CA LEU A 138 -11.96 4.97 26.05
C LEU A 138 -13.42 4.66 26.38
N TYR A 139 -14.17 5.66 26.90
CA TYR A 139 -15.62 5.55 27.04
C TYR A 139 -16.32 5.39 25.68
N PHE A 140 -15.83 6.02 24.62
CA PHE A 140 -16.36 5.86 23.27
C PHE A 140 -16.06 4.47 22.69
N LEU A 141 -14.95 3.84 23.04
CA LEU A 141 -14.62 2.50 22.54
C LEU A 141 -15.26 1.38 23.35
N PHE A 142 -15.50 1.60 24.65
CA PHE A 142 -15.83 0.54 25.61
C PHE A 142 -17.14 0.77 26.41
N ASN A 143 -17.75 1.95 26.36
CA ASN A 143 -18.99 2.24 27.10
C ASN A 143 -19.75 3.44 26.50
N GLN A 144 -20.21 3.31 25.25
CA GLN A 144 -20.88 4.42 24.57
C GLN A 144 -22.23 4.80 25.17
N LYS A 145 -22.94 3.85 25.78
CA LYS A 145 -24.27 4.08 26.39
C LYS A 145 -24.20 5.00 27.62
N GLY A 146 -23.03 5.12 28.25
CA GLY A 146 -22.79 6.04 29.37
C GLY A 146 -22.53 7.50 28.96
N LEU A 147 -22.42 7.81 27.68
CA LEU A 147 -22.10 9.14 27.17
C LEU A 147 -23.36 10.04 27.16
N THR A 148 -23.36 11.09 27.99
CA THR A 148 -24.47 12.06 28.08
C THR A 148 -24.39 13.13 26.98
N LYS A 149 -25.43 13.95 26.79
CA LYS A 149 -25.47 15.05 25.80
C LYS A 149 -24.36 16.11 25.96
N VAL A 150 -23.66 16.12 27.10
CA VAL A 150 -22.53 17.02 27.41
C VAL A 150 -21.19 16.41 26.97
N SER A 151 -21.15 15.11 26.68
CA SER A 151 -19.93 14.40 26.24
C SER A 151 -19.56 14.71 24.79
N GLY A 152 -18.27 14.58 24.45
CA GLY A 152 -17.74 14.83 23.11
C GLY A 152 -18.18 13.83 22.02
N HIS A 153 -19.17 12.98 22.28
CA HIS A 153 -19.59 11.87 21.42
C HIS A 153 -19.91 12.30 19.97
N VAL A 154 -20.66 13.39 19.80
CA VAL A 154 -21.00 13.93 18.46
C VAL A 154 -19.75 14.41 17.74
N SER A 155 -18.83 15.07 18.44
CA SER A 155 -17.57 15.57 17.88
C SER A 155 -16.65 14.43 17.43
N ILE A 156 -16.57 13.34 18.21
CA ILE A 156 -15.82 12.13 17.84
C ILE A 156 -16.37 11.54 16.53
N TRP A 157 -17.70 11.40 16.42
CA TRP A 157 -18.35 10.90 15.22
C TRP A 157 -18.12 11.78 13.99
N VAL A 158 -18.22 13.11 14.16
CA VAL A 158 -17.92 14.06 13.08
C VAL A 158 -16.47 13.90 12.61
N MET A 159 -15.51 13.78 13.53
CA MET A 159 -14.10 13.57 13.16
C MET A 159 -13.87 12.24 12.44
N PHE A 160 -14.51 11.15 12.88
CA PHE A 160 -14.42 9.85 12.22
C PHE A 160 -15.02 9.88 10.81
N LEU A 161 -16.17 10.52 10.63
CA LEU A 161 -16.79 10.69 9.30
C LEU A 161 -15.93 11.55 8.38
N MET A 162 -15.37 12.66 8.88
CA MET A 162 -14.42 13.48 8.11
C MET A 162 -13.20 12.66 7.68
N ASN A 163 -12.63 11.85 8.58
CA ASN A 163 -11.52 10.96 8.25
C ASN A 163 -11.90 9.92 7.20
N PHE A 164 -13.11 9.35 7.28
CA PHE A 164 -13.60 8.42 6.27
C PHE A 164 -13.69 9.06 4.88
N VAL A 165 -14.21 10.29 4.80
CA VAL A 165 -14.26 11.05 3.54
C VAL A 165 -12.84 11.35 3.02
N ILE A 166 -11.92 11.81 3.88
CA ILE A 166 -10.53 12.08 3.50
C ILE A 166 -9.82 10.82 3.03
N PHE A 167 -10.10 9.67 3.66
CA PHE A 167 -9.61 8.36 3.21
C PHE A 167 -10.11 8.03 1.81
N GLY A 168 -11.43 8.17 1.56
CA GLY A 168 -12.03 7.93 0.25
C GLY A 168 -11.41 8.81 -0.85
N LEU A 169 -11.23 10.10 -0.58
CA LEU A 169 -10.55 11.03 -1.49
C LEU A 169 -9.10 10.60 -1.76
N ASN A 170 -8.34 10.25 -0.72
CA ASN A 170 -6.97 9.78 -0.87
C ASN A 170 -6.86 8.52 -1.73
N LYS A 171 -7.77 7.55 -1.54
CA LYS A 171 -7.83 6.32 -2.37
C LYS A 171 -8.20 6.64 -3.81
N TYR A 172 -9.14 7.55 -4.05
CA TYR A 172 -9.46 8.01 -5.39
C TYR A 172 -8.26 8.66 -6.10
N TYR A 173 -7.50 9.52 -5.41
CA TYR A 173 -6.27 10.09 -5.97
C TYR A 173 -5.16 9.06 -6.19
N GLU A 174 -5.02 8.07 -5.32
CA GLU A 174 -4.11 6.92 -5.51
C GLU A 174 -4.46 6.19 -6.80
N TRP A 175 -5.75 5.87 -7.01
CA TRP A 175 -6.24 5.21 -8.21
C TRP A 175 -5.89 5.97 -9.48
N ILE A 176 -6.14 7.28 -9.54
CA ILE A 176 -5.83 8.10 -10.71
C ILE A 176 -4.33 8.09 -11.00
N LYS A 177 -3.49 8.35 -9.99
CA LYS A 177 -2.04 8.44 -10.18
C LYS A 177 -1.43 7.10 -10.58
N VAL A 178 -1.86 6.00 -9.95
CA VAL A 178 -1.37 4.66 -10.28
C VAL A 178 -1.86 4.20 -11.65
N LYS A 179 -3.13 4.47 -12.00
CA LYS A 179 -3.66 4.19 -13.34
C LYS A 179 -2.85 4.92 -14.42
N ARG A 180 -2.54 6.19 -14.18
CA ARG A 180 -1.70 6.99 -15.08
C ARG A 180 -0.29 6.41 -15.20
N ALA A 181 0.36 6.10 -14.07
CA ALA A 181 1.70 5.49 -14.07
C ALA A 181 1.74 4.16 -14.84
N ILE A 182 0.74 3.30 -14.66
CA ILE A 182 0.68 2.00 -15.36
C ILE A 182 0.39 2.20 -16.85
N ASN A 183 -0.45 3.17 -17.22
CA ASN A 183 -0.76 3.45 -18.62
C ASN A 183 0.36 4.17 -19.38
N ASP A 184 1.09 5.06 -18.72
CA ASP A 184 2.10 5.89 -19.36
C ASP A 184 3.47 5.20 -19.30
N GLU A 185 3.87 4.66 -18.15
CA GLU A 185 5.19 4.05 -17.98
C GLU A 185 5.21 2.55 -18.30
N VAL A 186 4.24 1.78 -17.80
CA VAL A 186 4.26 0.31 -18.00
C VAL A 186 3.82 -0.10 -19.42
N ARG A 187 2.93 0.67 -20.05
CA ARG A 187 2.53 0.44 -21.45
C ARG A 187 3.69 0.57 -22.43
N GLN A 188 4.62 1.50 -22.19
CA GLN A 188 5.79 1.72 -23.04
C GLN A 188 6.80 0.56 -22.98
N ILE A 189 6.63 -0.35 -22.01
CA ILE A 189 7.54 -1.47 -21.76
C ILE A 189 6.95 -2.76 -22.34
N ASN A 190 5.79 -3.21 -21.84
CA ASN A 190 5.19 -4.48 -22.23
C ASN A 190 3.69 -4.54 -21.88
N LEU A 191 2.85 -4.74 -22.91
CA LEU A 191 1.39 -4.86 -22.79
C LEU A 191 0.95 -6.02 -21.88
N ALA A 192 1.58 -7.18 -21.98
CA ALA A 192 1.18 -8.36 -21.19
C ALA A 192 1.51 -8.19 -19.69
N LYS A 193 2.64 -7.55 -19.35
CA LYS A 193 2.96 -7.23 -17.95
C LYS A 193 2.07 -6.12 -17.41
N LYS A 194 1.74 -5.10 -18.23
CA LYS A 194 0.80 -4.04 -17.87
C LYS A 194 -0.54 -4.61 -17.40
N GLU A 195 -1.12 -5.53 -18.16
CA GLU A 195 -2.42 -6.13 -17.81
C GLU A 195 -2.38 -6.89 -16.49
N LYS A 196 -1.32 -7.67 -16.26
CA LYS A 196 -1.12 -8.42 -15.00
C LYS A 196 -0.96 -7.48 -13.81
N VAL A 197 -0.09 -6.47 -13.92
CA VAL A 197 0.13 -5.47 -12.85
C VAL A 197 -1.15 -4.69 -12.56
N TRP A 198 -1.91 -4.30 -13.60
CA TRP A 198 -3.18 -3.61 -13.43
C TRP A 198 -4.23 -4.48 -12.75
N LYS A 199 -4.35 -5.76 -13.16
CA LYS A 199 -5.27 -6.71 -12.54
C LYS A 199 -4.95 -6.88 -11.05
N ASP A 200 -3.69 -7.15 -10.71
CA ASP A 200 -3.28 -7.37 -9.33
C ASP A 200 -3.46 -6.10 -8.49
N TYR A 201 -3.12 -4.93 -9.03
CA TYR A 201 -3.36 -3.65 -8.36
C TYR A 201 -4.85 -3.42 -8.05
N LYS A 202 -5.76 -3.69 -9.00
CA LYS A 202 -7.20 -3.56 -8.77
C LYS A 202 -7.68 -4.43 -7.62
N ILE A 203 -7.24 -5.69 -7.59
CA ILE A 203 -7.60 -6.63 -6.51
C ILE A 203 -7.14 -6.07 -5.17
N ILE A 204 -5.88 -5.64 -5.06
CA ILE A 204 -5.35 -5.10 -3.79
C ILE A 204 -6.04 -3.79 -3.42
N TYR A 205 -6.34 -2.93 -4.40
CA TYR A 205 -7.02 -1.66 -4.18
C TYR A 205 -8.41 -1.86 -3.57
N PHE A 206 -9.25 -2.71 -4.15
CA PHE A 206 -10.58 -2.98 -3.59
C PHE A 206 -10.50 -3.75 -2.27
N ALA A 207 -9.58 -4.71 -2.15
CA ALA A 207 -9.32 -5.41 -0.90
C ALA A 207 -8.88 -4.45 0.22
N SER A 208 -8.20 -3.35 -0.11
CA SER A 208 -7.77 -2.36 0.88
C SER A 208 -8.88 -1.50 1.47
N ILE A 209 -10.03 -1.41 0.79
CA ILE A 209 -11.19 -0.68 1.28
C ILE A 209 -11.98 -1.53 2.28
N ALA A 210 -12.03 -2.86 2.08
CA ALA A 210 -12.85 -3.76 2.89
C ALA A 210 -12.51 -3.70 4.40
N PRO A 211 -11.25 -3.73 4.86
CA PRO A 211 -10.94 -3.63 6.29
C PRO A 211 -11.35 -2.31 6.93
N VAL A 212 -11.38 -1.21 6.18
CA VAL A 212 -11.88 0.07 6.69
C VAL A 212 -13.38 -0.02 6.91
N VAL A 213 -14.13 -0.52 5.92
CA VAL A 213 -15.59 -0.70 6.04
C VAL A 213 -15.93 -1.67 7.19
N VAL A 214 -15.25 -2.81 7.27
CA VAL A 214 -15.44 -3.80 8.35
C VAL A 214 -15.10 -3.20 9.71
N GLY A 215 -14.01 -2.43 9.81
CA GLY A 215 -13.64 -1.76 11.05
C GLY A 215 -14.68 -0.74 11.52
N PHE A 216 -15.27 0.04 10.59
CA PHE A 216 -16.39 0.93 10.91
C PHE A 216 -17.63 0.15 11.35
N MET A 217 -17.95 -0.97 10.70
CA MET A 217 -19.07 -1.82 11.10
C MET A 217 -18.90 -2.39 12.51
N PHE A 218 -17.69 -2.81 12.89
CA PHE A 218 -17.42 -3.28 14.25
C PHE A 218 -17.62 -2.20 15.32
N ILE A 219 -17.21 -0.96 15.02
CA ILE A 219 -17.47 0.18 15.91
C ILE A 219 -18.98 0.46 16.00
N LEU A 220 -19.72 0.38 14.89
CA LEU A 220 -21.18 0.59 14.88
C LEU A 220 -21.95 -0.50 15.63
N ILE A 221 -21.51 -1.76 15.55
CA ILE A 221 -22.12 -2.87 16.29
C ILE A 221 -22.01 -2.63 17.80
N ASN A 222 -20.88 -2.10 18.28
CA ASN A 222 -20.72 -1.73 19.69
C ASN A 222 -21.74 -0.67 20.15
N ILE A 223 -22.21 0.20 19.25
CA ILE A 223 -23.25 1.19 19.58
C ILE A 223 -24.62 0.53 19.75
N ALA A 224 -24.94 -0.40 18.86
CA ALA A 224 -26.27 -0.99 18.76
C ALA A 224 -26.57 -1.99 19.88
N PHE A 225 -25.54 -2.64 20.43
CA PHE A 225 -25.65 -3.70 21.45
C PHE A 225 -25.15 -3.24 22.83
#